data_AF-A0A6A6KFG1-F1
#
_entry.id   AF-A0A6A6KFG1-F1
#
_cell.length_a   1.000
_cell.length_b   1.000
_cell.length_c   1.000
_cell.angle_alpha   90.00
_cell.angle_beta   90.00
_cell.angle_gamma   90.00
#
_symmetry.space_group_name_H-M   'P 1'
#
loop_
_entity.id
_entity.type
_entity.pdbx_description
1 polymer ?
#
loop_
_entity_poly.entity_id
_entity_poly.type
_entity_poly.pdbx_seq_one_letter_code
_entity_poly.pdbx_strand_id
1 'polypeptide(L)'
;MDESLISEAFDIDSSIARKLCGENDNRGNIVKVREKLNLVTPISKSHGEREEKQKRENPRGGGGRGGLYDLEDSFCTLRMKENIDNPASADVYSPGVGRVSTVDSHNLAILKLLQLRANHVVLHKHKLRDKGSARVQVVNEKGRSVFDGNVTTGQVLLVPQDYVAATRANSDRFEHIVLNTNGNAKINPVVGRTRSSGPFRVMCSPTHSVFGEMMQVKGAIFAS
;
A
#
# COMPACT_ATOMS: atom_id res chain seq x y z
N MET A 1 28.50 18.83 -0.21
CA MET A 1 29.79 18.11 -0.26
C MET A 1 30.75 18.97 -1.06
N ASP A 2 32.03 18.92 -0.73
CA ASP A 2 33.06 19.72 -1.40
C ASP A 2 33.45 19.13 -2.77
N GLU A 3 33.70 19.98 -3.77
CA GLU A 3 34.06 19.58 -5.14
C GLU A 3 35.38 18.80 -5.14
N SER A 4 36.37 19.27 -4.37
CA SER A 4 37.70 18.66 -4.30
C SER A 4 37.61 17.23 -3.76
N LEU A 5 36.82 17.04 -2.70
CA LEU A 5 36.57 15.73 -2.09
C LEU A 5 35.87 14.75 -3.03
N ILE A 6 34.89 15.22 -3.82
CA ILE A 6 34.19 14.38 -4.81
C ILE A 6 35.14 14.02 -5.97
N SER A 7 35.89 14.99 -6.47
CA SER A 7 36.86 14.79 -7.55
C SER A 7 37.90 13.74 -7.18
N GLU A 8 38.44 13.81 -5.96
CA GLU A 8 39.41 12.83 -5.44
C GLU A 8 38.77 11.47 -5.17
N ALA A 9 37.62 11.42 -4.50
CA ALA A 9 36.99 10.15 -4.10
C ALA A 9 36.49 9.31 -5.28
N PHE A 10 36.04 9.96 -6.36
CA PHE A 10 35.53 9.29 -7.56
C PHE A 10 36.56 9.22 -8.70
N ASP A 11 37.75 9.79 -8.53
CA ASP A 11 38.80 9.90 -9.56
C ASP A 11 38.25 10.52 -10.87
N ILE A 12 37.67 11.72 -10.74
CA ILE A 12 37.05 12.45 -11.85
C ILE A 12 37.52 13.90 -11.90
N ASP A 13 37.42 14.51 -13.08
CA ASP A 13 37.64 15.94 -13.25
C ASP A 13 36.68 16.76 -12.39
N SER A 14 37.18 17.87 -11.86
CA SER A 14 36.39 18.77 -11.01
C SER A 14 35.19 19.38 -11.77
N SER A 15 35.30 19.52 -13.10
CA SER A 15 34.16 19.90 -13.97
C SER A 15 33.00 18.88 -13.97
N ILE A 16 33.29 17.58 -13.82
CA ILE A 16 32.27 16.52 -13.69
C ILE A 16 31.75 16.50 -12.26
N ALA A 17 32.61 16.67 -11.26
CA ALA A 17 32.23 16.81 -9.86
C ALA A 17 31.22 17.96 -9.65
N ARG A 18 31.42 19.13 -10.28
CA ARG A 18 30.45 20.25 -10.26
C ARG A 18 29.09 19.89 -10.85
N LYS A 19 29.06 19.12 -11.95
CA LYS A 19 27.80 18.61 -12.52
C LYS A 19 27.10 17.65 -11.58
N LEU A 20 27.83 16.78 -10.87
CA LEU A 20 27.27 15.88 -9.86
C LEU A 20 26.71 16.66 -8.65
N CYS A 21 27.34 17.78 -8.28
CA CYS A 21 26.82 18.70 -7.27
C CYS A 21 25.54 19.43 -7.71
N GLY A 22 25.12 19.30 -8.97
CA GLY A 22 23.96 20.02 -9.52
C GLY A 22 24.19 21.52 -9.65
N GLU A 23 25.46 21.96 -9.74
CA GLU A 23 25.76 23.38 -9.86
C GLU A 23 25.15 23.94 -11.15
N ASN A 24 24.38 25.03 -11.02
CA ASN A 24 23.61 25.66 -12.10
C ASN A 24 22.53 24.76 -12.74
N ASP A 25 22.06 23.71 -12.05
CA ASP A 25 20.95 22.87 -12.51
C ASP A 25 19.63 23.21 -11.80
N ASN A 26 18.73 23.89 -12.53
CA ASN A 26 17.43 24.33 -12.01
C ASN A 26 16.26 23.41 -12.40
N ARG A 27 16.53 22.18 -12.86
CA ARG A 27 15.48 21.26 -13.36
C ARG A 27 14.71 20.54 -12.24
N GLY A 28 15.23 20.55 -11.01
CA GLY A 28 14.65 19.84 -9.87
C GLY A 28 14.87 18.32 -9.91
N ASN A 29 14.14 17.58 -9.09
CA ASN A 29 14.39 16.14 -8.84
C ASN A 29 13.83 15.21 -9.93
N ILE A 30 12.94 15.71 -10.82
CA ILE A 30 12.34 14.93 -11.91
C ILE A 30 12.73 15.60 -13.21
N VAL A 31 13.64 14.97 -13.96
CA VAL A 31 14.16 15.50 -15.22
C VAL A 31 13.52 14.83 -16.43
N LYS A 32 13.16 15.62 -17.44
CA LYS A 32 12.65 15.10 -18.71
C LYS A 32 13.79 14.62 -19.59
N VAL A 33 13.80 13.34 -19.91
CA VAL A 33 14.69 12.77 -20.94
C VAL A 33 14.13 13.13 -22.32
N ARG A 34 14.96 13.74 -23.19
CA ARG A 34 14.51 14.23 -24.51
C ARG A 34 14.23 13.10 -25.50
N GLU A 35 15.04 12.05 -25.43
CA GLU A 35 14.96 10.89 -26.30
C GLU A 35 14.52 9.66 -25.48
N LYS A 36 15.07 8.48 -25.78
CA LYS A 36 14.80 7.25 -25.06
C LYS A 36 15.79 7.06 -23.92
N LEU A 37 15.27 6.69 -22.74
CA LEU A 37 16.10 6.23 -21.63
C LEU A 37 16.60 4.81 -21.96
N ASN A 38 17.90 4.66 -22.20
CA ASN A 38 18.53 3.39 -22.51
C ASN A 38 18.94 2.69 -21.21
N LEU A 39 18.26 1.60 -20.88
CA LEU A 39 18.52 0.76 -19.71
C LEU A 39 18.76 -0.68 -20.16
N VAL A 40 19.67 -1.36 -19.47
CA VAL A 40 19.84 -2.82 -19.62
C VAL A 40 18.68 -3.49 -18.91
N THR A 41 17.61 -3.77 -19.65
CA THR A 41 16.45 -4.53 -19.14
C THR A 41 16.46 -5.93 -19.71
N PRO A 42 16.17 -6.98 -18.92
CA PRO A 42 15.99 -8.31 -19.46
C PRO A 42 14.89 -8.29 -20.52
N ILE A 43 15.18 -8.85 -21.70
CA ILE A 43 14.27 -8.87 -22.85
C ILE A 43 12.91 -9.42 -22.38
N SER A 44 11.88 -8.59 -22.51
CA SER A 44 10.54 -8.95 -22.10
C SER A 44 9.98 -9.95 -23.11
N LYS A 45 9.96 -11.25 -22.76
CA LYS A 45 8.88 -12.11 -23.27
C LYS A 45 7.58 -11.45 -22.81
N SER A 46 6.64 -11.28 -23.73
CA SER A 46 5.36 -10.59 -23.60
C SER A 46 4.86 -10.48 -22.15
N HIS A 47 4.50 -9.25 -21.74
CA HIS A 47 4.05 -8.89 -20.39
C HIS A 47 2.98 -9.84 -19.79
N GLY A 48 2.22 -10.56 -20.63
CA GLY A 48 1.23 -11.56 -20.20
C GLY A 48 1.80 -12.88 -19.66
N GLU A 49 2.96 -13.33 -20.13
CA GLU A 49 3.50 -14.65 -19.72
C GLU A 49 4.23 -14.61 -18.37
N ARG A 50 4.74 -13.45 -17.95
CA ARG A 50 5.55 -13.30 -16.74
C ARG A 50 4.70 -13.23 -15.47
N GLU A 51 3.54 -12.58 -15.51
CA GLU A 51 2.60 -12.57 -14.38
C GLU A 51 2.00 -13.97 -14.15
N GLU A 52 1.74 -14.72 -15.23
CA GLU A 52 1.24 -16.09 -15.13
C GLU A 52 2.32 -17.07 -14.65
N LYS A 53 3.58 -16.92 -15.10
CA LYS A 53 4.69 -17.74 -14.60
C LYS A 53 5.07 -17.43 -13.15
N GLN A 54 5.08 -16.16 -12.71
CA GLN A 54 5.32 -15.84 -11.30
C GLN A 54 4.22 -16.36 -10.37
N LYS A 55 2.97 -16.48 -10.85
CA LYS A 55 1.91 -17.17 -10.10
C LYS A 55 2.09 -18.69 -10.04
N ARG A 56 2.73 -19.30 -11.05
CA ARG A 56 3.00 -20.75 -11.11
C ARG A 56 4.29 -21.17 -10.40
N GLU A 57 5.28 -20.28 -10.34
CA GLU A 57 6.54 -20.46 -9.60
C GLU A 57 6.46 -19.98 -8.15
N ASN A 58 5.26 -19.77 -7.63
CA ASN A 58 5.03 -19.67 -6.19
C ASN A 58 4.82 -21.09 -5.68
N PRO A 59 5.82 -21.78 -5.09
CA PRO A 59 5.56 -23.05 -4.43
C PRO A 59 4.59 -22.77 -3.28
N ARG A 60 3.31 -23.05 -3.53
CA ARG A 60 2.34 -23.30 -2.47
C ARG A 60 2.91 -24.43 -1.63
N GLY A 61 3.40 -24.09 -0.44
CA GLY A 61 3.80 -25.08 0.57
C GLY A 61 5.28 -25.45 0.52
N GLY A 62 6.11 -24.57 1.08
CA GLY A 62 7.41 -24.95 1.62
C GLY A 62 7.57 -24.23 2.95
N GLY A 63 7.14 -24.87 4.04
CA GLY A 63 7.41 -24.42 5.40
C GLY A 63 8.91 -24.46 5.66
N GLY A 64 9.63 -23.42 5.22
CA GLY A 64 11.00 -23.16 5.60
C GLY A 64 10.99 -22.16 6.73
N ARG A 65 11.51 -22.57 7.89
CA ARG A 65 11.89 -21.69 8.99
C ARG A 65 13.03 -20.77 8.55
N GLY A 66 12.80 -19.88 7.60
CA GLY A 66 13.74 -18.84 7.20
C GLY A 66 13.47 -17.61 8.06
N GLY A 67 14.06 -17.58 9.24
CA GLY A 67 14.15 -16.33 9.98
C GLY A 67 15.07 -15.35 9.24
N LEU A 68 15.34 -14.22 9.89
CA LEU A 68 16.18 -13.12 9.38
C LEU A 68 17.61 -13.54 8.95
N TYR A 69 17.97 -14.81 9.18
CA TYR A 69 19.27 -15.43 8.99
C TYR A 69 19.46 -16.10 7.61
N ASP A 70 18.44 -16.15 6.75
CA ASP A 70 18.53 -16.65 5.36
C ASP A 70 18.55 -15.48 4.35
N LEU A 71 19.29 -14.42 4.69
CA LEU A 71 19.40 -13.20 3.89
C LEU A 71 20.77 -13.03 3.23
N GLU A 72 21.77 -13.84 3.61
CA GLU A 72 23.15 -13.65 3.15
C GLU A 72 23.28 -13.87 1.63
N ASP A 73 22.48 -14.76 1.03
CA ASP A 73 22.52 -15.05 -0.41
C ASP A 73 21.37 -14.43 -1.25
N SER A 74 20.39 -13.75 -0.63
CA SER A 74 19.19 -13.24 -1.33
C SER A 74 18.79 -11.80 -0.98
N PHE A 75 19.65 -11.04 -0.30
CA PHE A 75 19.38 -9.63 0.02
C PHE A 75 19.23 -8.77 -1.25
N CYS A 76 20.11 -8.95 -2.23
CA CYS A 76 20.13 -8.16 -3.47
C CYS A 76 18.95 -8.45 -4.42
N THR A 77 18.25 -9.57 -4.22
CA THR A 77 17.09 -10.00 -5.02
C THR A 77 15.78 -9.94 -4.24
N LEU A 78 15.80 -9.35 -3.04
CA LEU A 78 14.63 -9.23 -2.19
C LEU A 78 13.49 -8.52 -2.95
N ARG A 79 12.30 -9.10 -2.87
CA ARG A 79 11.12 -8.55 -3.53
C ARG A 79 10.72 -7.22 -2.88
N MET A 80 10.68 -6.16 -3.69
CA MET A 80 10.38 -4.79 -3.24
C MET A 80 8.93 -4.33 -3.50
N LYS A 81 8.15 -5.11 -4.26
CA LYS A 81 6.78 -4.75 -4.66
C LYS A 81 5.81 -5.92 -4.67
N GLU A 82 4.56 -5.64 -4.33
CA GLU A 82 3.41 -6.54 -4.41
C GLU A 82 2.25 -5.80 -5.12
N ASN A 83 1.50 -6.50 -5.98
CA ASN A 83 0.33 -5.91 -6.62
C ASN A 83 -0.92 -6.26 -5.82
N ILE A 84 -1.52 -5.25 -5.18
CA ILE A 84 -2.73 -5.38 -4.35
C ILE A 84 -4.01 -4.93 -5.07
N ASP A 85 -3.94 -4.60 -6.35
CA ASP A 85 -5.11 -4.21 -7.14
C ASP A 85 -5.84 -5.43 -7.75
N ASN A 86 -5.19 -6.59 -7.87
CA ASN A 86 -5.83 -7.75 -8.47
C ASN A 86 -7.02 -8.27 -7.62
N PRO A 87 -8.26 -8.28 -8.14
CA PRO A 87 -9.42 -8.77 -7.38
C PRO A 87 -9.32 -10.26 -7.02
N ALA A 88 -8.60 -11.05 -7.82
CA ALA A 88 -8.44 -12.49 -7.60
C ALA A 88 -7.52 -12.85 -6.42
N SER A 89 -6.78 -11.87 -5.88
CA SER A 89 -5.90 -12.03 -4.71
C SER A 89 -6.43 -11.28 -3.49
N ALA A 90 -7.73 -10.96 -3.44
CA ALA A 90 -8.35 -10.33 -2.27
C ALA A 90 -8.42 -11.31 -1.10
N ASP A 91 -8.04 -10.85 0.10
CA ASP A 91 -8.12 -11.64 1.34
C ASP A 91 -9.56 -11.74 1.83
N VAL A 92 -10.33 -10.66 1.64
CA VAL A 92 -11.76 -10.60 1.96
C VAL A 92 -12.50 -10.10 0.74
N TYR A 93 -13.53 -10.85 0.35
CA TYR A 93 -14.40 -10.50 -0.77
C TYR A 93 -15.85 -10.73 -0.39
N SER A 94 -16.70 -9.74 -0.67
CA SER A 94 -18.14 -9.85 -0.52
C SER A 94 -18.83 -9.29 -1.77
N PRO A 95 -19.54 -10.13 -2.55
CA PRO A 95 -20.21 -9.71 -3.78
C PRO A 95 -21.15 -8.53 -3.56
N GLY A 96 -21.05 -7.49 -4.38
CA GLY A 96 -21.90 -6.28 -4.30
C GLY A 96 -21.53 -5.32 -3.16
N VAL A 97 -20.61 -5.70 -2.27
CA VAL A 97 -20.23 -4.90 -1.10
C VAL A 97 -18.83 -4.34 -1.25
N GLY A 98 -17.85 -5.17 -1.62
CA GLY A 98 -16.46 -4.75 -1.68
C GLY A 98 -15.43 -5.87 -1.51
N ARG A 99 -14.17 -5.46 -1.52
CA ARG A 99 -13.00 -6.31 -1.28
C ARG A 99 -11.94 -5.61 -0.44
N VAL A 100 -11.10 -6.40 0.20
CA VAL A 100 -9.90 -5.96 0.90
C VAL A 100 -8.73 -6.86 0.49
N SER A 101 -7.64 -6.24 0.06
CA SER A 101 -6.37 -6.90 -0.25
C SER A 101 -5.28 -6.34 0.66
N THR A 102 -4.54 -7.21 1.36
CA THR A 102 -3.54 -6.83 2.36
C THR A 102 -2.14 -7.13 1.85
N VAL A 103 -1.20 -6.24 2.14
CA VAL A 103 0.24 -6.51 2.02
C VAL A 103 0.91 -6.32 3.39
N ASP A 104 1.57 -7.36 3.86
CA ASP A 104 2.28 -7.42 5.13
C ASP A 104 3.55 -8.29 5.02
N SER A 105 4.22 -8.55 6.15
CA SER A 105 5.46 -9.33 6.15
C SER A 105 5.32 -10.78 5.63
N HIS A 106 4.11 -11.32 5.53
CA HIS A 106 3.89 -12.69 5.05
C HIS A 106 3.93 -12.77 3.52
N ASN A 107 3.49 -11.74 2.80
CA ASN A 107 3.51 -11.72 1.33
C ASN A 107 4.61 -10.81 0.75
N LEU A 108 5.15 -9.88 1.53
CA LEU A 108 6.26 -9.02 1.14
C LEU A 108 7.28 -8.90 2.27
N ALA A 109 8.29 -9.76 2.27
CA ALA A 109 9.24 -9.94 3.38
C ALA A 109 9.95 -8.66 3.86
N ILE A 110 10.23 -7.69 2.96
CA ILE A 110 10.84 -6.40 3.34
C ILE A 110 9.98 -5.61 4.33
N LEU A 111 8.67 -5.82 4.35
CA LEU A 111 7.77 -5.16 5.30
C LEU A 111 8.05 -5.58 6.75
N LYS A 112 8.69 -6.73 6.97
CA LYS A 112 9.19 -7.13 8.30
C LYS A 112 10.31 -6.21 8.79
N LEU A 113 11.18 -5.76 7.90
CA LEU A 113 12.25 -4.81 8.22
C LEU A 113 11.68 -3.40 8.41
N LEU A 114 10.79 -2.98 7.50
CA LEU A 114 10.18 -1.65 7.54
C LEU A 114 9.15 -1.49 8.66
N GLN A 115 8.67 -2.60 9.24
CA GLN A 115 7.58 -2.62 10.22
C GLN A 115 6.34 -1.90 9.66
N LEU A 116 5.97 -2.21 8.41
CA LEU A 116 4.82 -1.61 7.74
C LEU A 116 3.81 -2.67 7.31
N ARG A 117 2.56 -2.21 7.13
CA ARG A 117 1.47 -2.96 6.52
C ARG A 117 0.64 -2.02 5.67
N ALA A 118 0.05 -2.51 4.58
CA ALA A 118 -0.91 -1.75 3.82
C ALA A 118 -2.13 -2.57 3.42
N ASN A 119 -3.27 -1.91 3.30
CA ASN A 119 -4.52 -2.51 2.85
C ASN A 119 -5.08 -1.71 1.69
N HIS A 120 -5.48 -2.39 0.63
CA HIS A 120 -6.27 -1.81 -0.45
C HIS A 120 -7.73 -2.21 -0.28
N VAL A 121 -8.59 -1.22 -0.08
CA VAL A 121 -10.01 -1.42 0.22
C VAL A 121 -10.84 -0.83 -0.92
N VAL A 122 -11.71 -1.67 -1.49
CA VAL A 122 -12.67 -1.26 -2.53
C VAL A 122 -14.06 -1.51 -2.00
N LEU A 123 -14.88 -0.47 -1.93
CA LEU A 123 -16.27 -0.53 -1.48
C LEU A 123 -17.21 -0.17 -2.62
N HIS A 124 -18.30 -0.92 -2.77
CA HIS A 124 -19.33 -0.69 -3.76
C HIS A 124 -20.62 -0.20 -3.10
N LYS A 125 -21.39 0.64 -3.79
CA LYS A 125 -22.74 1.04 -3.37
C LYS A 125 -23.73 0.87 -4.51
N HIS A 126 -24.94 0.47 -4.17
CA HIS A 126 -26.04 0.29 -5.13
C HIS A 126 -26.75 1.58 -5.57
N LYS A 127 -26.23 2.79 -5.30
CA LYS A 127 -26.90 4.05 -5.70
C LYS A 127 -25.95 5.04 -6.34
N LEU A 128 -26.23 5.33 -7.61
CA LEU A 128 -25.57 6.30 -8.50
C LEU A 128 -25.89 7.72 -8.03
N ARG A 129 -24.88 8.50 -7.65
CA ARG A 129 -25.02 9.97 -7.69
C ARG A 129 -23.71 10.74 -7.70
N ASP A 130 -22.67 10.26 -7.02
CA ASP A 130 -21.35 10.89 -7.02
C ASP A 130 -20.26 9.83 -7.26
N LYS A 131 -19.12 10.20 -7.87
CA LYS A 131 -17.96 9.31 -8.07
C LYS A 131 -16.91 9.57 -7.00
N GLY A 132 -16.27 8.51 -6.48
CA GLY A 132 -15.05 8.62 -5.66
C GLY A 132 -15.21 9.34 -4.32
N SER A 133 -16.35 9.19 -3.62
CA SER A 133 -16.53 9.76 -2.29
C SER A 133 -17.04 8.76 -1.26
N ALA A 134 -16.59 8.92 -0.03
CA ALA A 134 -17.06 8.14 1.12
C ALA A 134 -17.21 9.02 2.35
N ARG A 135 -18.17 8.68 3.21
CA ARG A 135 -18.25 9.24 4.56
C ARG A 135 -17.35 8.43 5.47
N VAL A 136 -16.41 9.08 6.13
CA VAL A 136 -15.52 8.46 7.13
C VAL A 136 -15.85 9.04 8.50
N GLN A 137 -16.04 8.17 9.47
CA GLN A 137 -16.21 8.53 10.87
C GLN A 137 -15.05 7.96 11.68
N VAL A 138 -14.40 8.82 12.48
CA VAL A 138 -13.35 8.43 13.41
C VAL A 138 -13.81 8.72 14.82
N VAL A 139 -13.66 7.72 15.69
CA VAL A 139 -14.10 7.74 17.08
C VAL A 139 -12.89 7.42 17.97
N ASN A 140 -12.72 8.19 19.04
CA ASN A 140 -11.67 7.93 20.03
C ASN A 140 -12.07 6.85 21.05
N GLU A 141 -11.13 6.47 21.91
CA GLU A 141 -11.30 5.50 23.01
C GLU A 141 -12.50 5.81 23.96
N LYS A 142 -12.93 7.08 24.04
CA LYS A 142 -14.07 7.52 24.87
C LYS A 142 -15.41 7.44 24.14
N GLY A 143 -15.45 6.87 22.94
CA GLY A 143 -16.64 6.80 22.10
C GLY A 143 -17.06 8.14 21.49
N ARG A 144 -16.22 9.19 21.57
CA ARG A 144 -16.52 10.50 20.99
C ARG A 144 -16.03 10.56 19.56
N SER A 145 -16.91 10.95 18.63
CA SER A 145 -16.53 11.21 17.25
C SER A 145 -15.61 12.42 17.18
N VAL A 146 -14.40 12.22 16.68
CA VAL A 146 -13.40 13.28 16.46
C VAL A 146 -13.37 13.74 15.00
N PHE A 147 -13.90 12.91 14.11
CA PHE A 147 -14.09 13.20 12.71
C PHE A 147 -15.35 12.51 12.21
N ASP A 148 -16.17 13.22 11.44
CA ASP A 148 -17.30 12.67 10.71
C ASP A 148 -17.51 13.55 9.47
N GLY A 149 -17.07 13.07 8.31
CA GLY A 149 -17.05 13.89 7.10
C GLY A 149 -16.91 13.09 5.83
N ASN A 150 -17.11 13.74 4.69
CA ASN A 150 -16.88 13.15 3.38
C ASN A 150 -15.41 13.29 2.99
N VAL A 151 -14.84 12.20 2.49
CA VAL A 151 -13.50 12.11 1.93
C VAL A 151 -13.62 11.79 0.44
N THR A 152 -12.90 12.52 -0.39
CA THR A 152 -12.85 12.37 -1.86
C THR A 152 -11.46 11.97 -2.33
N THR A 153 -11.35 11.43 -3.54
CA THR A 153 -10.07 11.08 -4.18
C THR A 153 -9.02 12.19 -4.04
N GLY A 154 -7.79 11.80 -3.72
CA GLY A 154 -6.64 12.69 -3.50
C GLY A 154 -6.50 13.21 -2.06
N GLN A 155 -7.47 12.96 -1.18
CA GLN A 155 -7.38 13.35 0.23
C GLN A 155 -6.72 12.27 1.09
N VAL A 156 -6.04 12.72 2.14
CA VAL A 156 -5.39 11.87 3.15
C VAL A 156 -5.99 12.14 4.52
N LEU A 157 -6.40 11.08 5.21
CA LEU A 157 -6.89 11.17 6.59
C LEU A 157 -5.96 10.39 7.52
N LEU A 158 -5.37 11.07 8.49
CA LEU A 158 -4.57 10.46 9.54
C LEU A 158 -5.48 9.97 10.67
N VAL A 159 -5.36 8.69 11.00
CA VAL A 159 -6.10 8.06 12.09
C VAL A 159 -5.10 7.67 13.18
N PRO A 160 -5.17 8.28 14.39
CA PRO A 160 -4.30 7.92 15.49
C PRO A 160 -4.47 6.47 15.94
N GLN A 161 -3.47 5.98 16.68
CA GLN A 161 -3.57 4.69 17.36
C GLN A 161 -4.70 4.71 18.40
N ASP A 162 -5.37 3.56 18.58
CA ASP A 162 -6.49 3.31 19.49
C ASP A 162 -7.79 4.03 19.13
N TYR A 163 -7.90 4.47 17.87
CA TYR A 163 -9.10 5.06 17.32
C TYR A 163 -9.79 4.05 16.41
N VAL A 164 -11.11 4.20 16.29
CA VAL A 164 -11.94 3.40 15.38
C VAL A 164 -12.30 4.26 14.20
N ALA A 165 -12.00 3.78 12.99
CA ALA A 165 -12.43 4.39 11.75
C ALA A 165 -13.49 3.52 11.06
N ALA A 166 -14.57 4.13 10.62
CA ALA A 166 -15.60 3.50 9.81
C ALA A 166 -15.77 4.28 8.51
N THR A 167 -15.63 3.59 7.39
CA THR A 167 -15.75 4.14 6.04
C THR A 167 -17.02 3.59 5.38
N ARG A 168 -17.83 4.49 4.83
CA ARG A 168 -19.02 4.15 4.07
C ARG A 168 -18.94 4.78 2.69
N ALA A 169 -19.02 3.96 1.65
CA ALA A 169 -19.10 4.45 0.28
C ALA A 169 -20.35 5.31 0.10
N ASN A 170 -20.18 6.52 -0.44
CA ASN A 170 -21.28 7.37 -0.88
C ASN A 170 -21.51 7.22 -2.39
N SER A 171 -20.44 6.91 -3.13
CA SER A 171 -20.39 6.62 -4.57
C SER A 171 -20.62 5.16 -4.91
N ASP A 172 -20.81 4.90 -6.21
CA ASP A 172 -20.89 3.56 -6.82
C ASP A 172 -19.69 2.68 -6.47
N ARG A 173 -18.51 3.28 -6.44
CA ARG A 173 -17.24 2.68 -6.05
C ARG A 173 -16.41 3.70 -5.28
N PHE A 174 -15.83 3.28 -4.16
CA PHE A 174 -14.87 4.06 -3.40
C PHE A 174 -13.66 3.20 -3.06
N GLU A 175 -12.48 3.72 -3.40
CA GLU A 175 -11.21 3.02 -3.26
C GLU A 175 -10.30 3.82 -2.36
N HIS A 176 -9.65 3.13 -1.43
CA HIS A 176 -8.65 3.74 -0.59
C HIS A 176 -7.56 2.76 -0.19
N ILE A 177 -6.39 3.32 0.08
CA ILE A 177 -5.25 2.61 0.64
C ILE A 177 -5.14 3.01 2.11
N VAL A 178 -4.99 2.03 2.98
CA VAL A 178 -4.65 2.25 4.39
C VAL A 178 -3.19 1.86 4.56
N LEU A 179 -2.35 2.78 5.03
CA LEU A 179 -0.97 2.51 5.44
C LEU A 179 -0.89 2.48 6.96
N ASN A 180 -0.37 1.39 7.53
CA ASN A 180 -0.19 1.23 8.96
C ASN A 180 1.30 1.21 9.29
N THR A 181 1.70 1.96 10.33
CA THR A 181 3.10 2.09 10.75
C THR A 181 3.56 0.96 11.68
N ASN A 182 3.02 -0.25 11.51
CA ASN A 182 3.44 -1.45 12.25
C ASN A 182 3.14 -2.70 11.40
N GLY A 183 4.14 -3.57 11.23
CA GLY A 183 4.00 -4.81 10.46
C GLY A 183 3.07 -5.84 11.13
N ASN A 184 2.90 -5.75 12.45
CA ASN A 184 1.99 -6.58 13.24
C ASN A 184 0.66 -5.88 13.54
N ALA A 185 0.32 -4.79 12.84
CA ALA A 185 -0.93 -4.08 13.05
C ALA A 185 -2.11 -5.07 13.03
N LYS A 186 -2.73 -5.26 14.21
CA LYS A 186 -3.93 -6.05 14.38
C LYS A 186 -5.13 -5.17 14.11
N ILE A 187 -5.94 -5.59 13.17
CA ILE A 187 -7.19 -4.91 12.83
C ILE A 187 -8.29 -5.73 13.46
N ASN A 188 -9.03 -5.08 14.36
CA ASN A 188 -10.16 -5.72 15.04
C ASN A 188 -11.44 -5.17 14.41
N PRO A 189 -12.23 -6.01 13.73
CA PRO A 189 -13.47 -5.56 13.13
C PRO A 189 -14.53 -5.38 14.22
N VAL A 190 -15.18 -4.22 14.24
CA VAL A 190 -16.02 -3.79 15.38
C VAL A 190 -17.47 -4.34 15.32
N VAL A 191 -17.97 -4.86 14.20
CA VAL A 191 -19.41 -5.23 14.07
C VAL A 191 -19.71 -6.49 13.23
N GLY A 192 -20.43 -7.48 13.81
CA GLY A 192 -21.22 -8.61 13.22
C GLY A 192 -20.71 -10.06 13.51
N ARG A 193 -21.38 -11.13 13.00
CA ARG A 193 -21.13 -12.56 13.37
C ARG A 193 -20.02 -13.26 12.56
N THR A 194 -19.29 -14.13 13.24
CA THR A 194 -18.08 -14.83 12.78
C THR A 194 -18.37 -16.18 12.11
N ARG A 195 -17.72 -16.47 10.99
CA ARG A 195 -17.42 -17.85 10.54
C ARG A 195 -15.99 -18.06 10.03
N SER A 196 -15.18 -17.00 9.92
CA SER A 196 -13.74 -17.10 9.64
C SER A 196 -12.96 -16.08 10.48
N SER A 197 -11.81 -16.51 10.98
CA SER A 197 -10.92 -15.81 11.90
C SER A 197 -10.02 -14.76 11.23
N GLY A 198 -10.55 -14.01 10.25
CA GLY A 198 -9.80 -12.99 9.52
C GLY A 198 -9.84 -11.61 10.21
N PRO A 199 -8.79 -10.77 10.08
CA PRO A 199 -8.72 -9.45 10.72
C PRO A 199 -9.62 -8.37 10.09
N PHE A 200 -10.25 -8.63 8.94
CA PHE A 200 -11.03 -7.62 8.19
C PHE A 200 -12.48 -8.03 7.99
N ARG A 201 -13.41 -7.07 8.01
CA ARG A 201 -14.83 -7.31 7.70
C ARG A 201 -15.45 -6.17 6.90
N VAL A 202 -16.09 -6.54 5.79
CA VAL A 202 -16.94 -5.64 5.00
C VAL A 202 -18.40 -5.98 5.33
N MET A 203 -19.19 -4.99 5.75
CA MET A 203 -20.60 -5.17 6.08
C MET A 203 -21.51 -4.59 5.00
N CYS A 204 -22.63 -5.28 4.77
CA CYS A 204 -23.70 -4.80 3.92
C CYS A 204 -24.96 -4.56 4.76
N SER A 205 -25.45 -3.33 4.76
CA SER A 205 -26.85 -3.00 5.04
C SER A 205 -27.60 -3.04 3.70
N PRO A 206 -28.91 -3.38 3.65
CA PRO A 206 -29.71 -3.37 2.42
C PRO A 206 -29.67 -2.07 1.60
N THR A 207 -29.07 -1.00 2.13
CA THR A 207 -28.88 0.28 1.43
C THR A 207 -27.42 0.75 1.31
N HIS A 208 -26.45 0.16 2.04
CA HIS A 208 -25.08 0.70 2.15
C HIS A 208 -24.03 -0.36 2.49
N SER A 209 -22.85 -0.22 1.89
CA SER A 209 -21.63 -0.97 2.25
C SER A 209 -20.79 -0.18 3.24
N VAL A 210 -20.35 -0.82 4.32
CA VAL A 210 -19.56 -0.21 5.39
C VAL A 210 -18.35 -1.08 5.68
N PHE A 211 -17.18 -0.45 5.75
CA PHE A 211 -15.96 -1.05 6.28
C PHE A 211 -15.65 -0.39 7.62
N GLY A 212 -15.45 -1.19 8.68
CA GLY A 212 -15.18 -0.70 10.02
C GLY A 212 -13.94 -1.36 10.59
N GLU A 213 -12.98 -0.55 11.01
CA GLU A 213 -11.67 -0.98 11.49
C GLU A 213 -11.29 -0.23 12.77
N MET A 214 -10.90 -0.99 13.79
CA MET A 214 -10.19 -0.45 14.94
C MET A 214 -8.69 -0.47 14.65
N MET A 215 -8.07 0.70 14.64
CA MET A 215 -6.64 0.84 14.40
C MET A 215 -5.87 0.72 15.72
N GLN A 216 -5.21 -0.41 15.92
CA GLN A 216 -4.30 -0.64 17.05
C GLN A 216 -2.96 0.13 16.92
N VAL A 217 -2.75 0.83 15.80
CA VAL A 217 -1.54 1.63 15.50
C VAL A 217 -1.91 2.82 14.64
N LYS A 218 -1.04 3.83 14.54
CA LYS A 218 -1.27 4.97 13.65
C LYS A 218 -1.40 4.50 12.19
N GLY A 219 -2.37 5.08 11.50
CA GLY A 219 -2.62 4.80 10.09
C GLY A 219 -2.95 6.05 9.30
N ALA A 220 -2.85 5.92 7.98
CA ALA A 220 -3.27 6.95 7.03
C ALA A 220 -4.17 6.32 5.97
N ILE A 221 -5.33 6.90 5.74
CA ILE A 221 -6.28 6.54 4.69
C ILE A 221 -6.06 7.48 3.50
N PHE A 222 -5.73 6.92 2.34
CA PHE A 222 -5.52 7.62 1.09
C PHE A 222 -6.67 7.28 0.15
N ALA A 223 -7.55 8.24 -0.16
CA ALA A 223 -8.60 8.02 -1.15
C ALA A 223 -8.00 8.07 -2.56
N SER A 224 -8.18 6.99 -3.32
CA SER A 224 -7.64 6.82 -4.67
C SER A 224 -8.69 7.04 -5.76
#